data_AF-A0A8C6CLN8-F1
#
_entry.id   AF-A0A8C6CLN8-F1
#
_cell.length_a   1.000
_cell.length_b   1.000
_cell.length_c   1.000
_cell.angle_alpha   90.00
_cell.angle_beta   90.00
_cell.angle_gamma   90.00
#
_symmetry.space_group_name_H-M   'P 1'
#
loop_
_entity.id
_entity.type
_entity.pdbx_description
1 polymer ?
#
loop_
_entity_poly.entity_id
_entity_poly.type
_entity_poly.pdbx_seq_one_letter_code
_entity_poly.pdbx_strand_id
1 'polypeptide(L)'
;MCGNTMSVPLLTNAAFVSGAEQEIAVVIFLHGLGDTGHSWADALSTIRLPHVKYICPHALPCQRMRLASRKQQRASKKQQRTSRP
;
A
#
# COMPACT_ATOMS: atom_id res chain seq x y z
N MET A 1 21.39 -10.51 -10.25
CA MET A 1 20.85 -9.13 -10.16
C MET A 1 19.61 -9.20 -9.28
N CYS A 2 19.68 -8.67 -8.07
CA CYS A 2 18.57 -8.67 -7.12
C CYS A 2 17.57 -7.60 -7.57
N GLY A 3 16.58 -8.00 -8.38
CA GLY A 3 15.49 -7.13 -8.79
C GLY A 3 14.62 -6.80 -7.58
N ASN A 4 14.71 -5.56 -7.11
CA ASN A 4 13.91 -5.04 -6.01
C ASN A 4 12.47 -4.76 -6.51
N THR A 5 11.72 -5.81 -6.85
CA THR A 5 10.34 -5.77 -7.37
C THR A 5 9.30 -5.75 -6.24
N MET A 6 9.57 -5.02 -5.15
CA MET A 6 8.63 -4.91 -4.01
C MET A 6 8.18 -3.48 -3.71
N SER A 7 8.77 -2.46 -4.37
CA SER A 7 8.39 -1.05 -4.17
C SER A 7 7.30 -0.56 -5.12
N VAL A 8 7.02 -1.29 -6.21
CA VAL A 8 6.05 -0.89 -7.25
C VAL A 8 4.58 -0.85 -6.79
N PRO A 9 4.07 -1.74 -5.91
CA PRO A 9 2.63 -1.78 -5.63
C PRO A 9 2.14 -0.70 -4.66
N LEU A 10 3.02 0.05 -4.00
CA LEU A 10 2.60 1.09 -3.04
C LEU A 10 2.05 2.35 -3.72
N LEU A 11 2.47 2.64 -4.94
CA LEU A 11 2.04 3.84 -5.67
C LEU A 11 0.93 3.57 -6.69
N THR A 12 0.63 2.31 -7.04
CA THR A 12 -0.42 1.96 -8.02
C THR A 12 -1.80 2.49 -7.61
N ASN A 13 -2.08 2.57 -6.31
CA ASN A 13 -3.37 3.02 -5.77
C ASN A 13 -3.26 4.34 -4.99
N ALA A 14 -2.20 5.11 -5.20
CA ALA A 14 -2.05 6.41 -4.53
C ALA A 14 -2.82 7.52 -5.26
N ALA A 15 -3.46 8.39 -4.50
CA ALA A 15 -4.00 9.63 -5.01
C ALA A 15 -2.90 10.70 -5.03
N PHE A 16 -2.87 11.51 -6.08
CA PHE A 16 -1.88 12.56 -6.29
C PHE A 16 -2.55 13.91 -6.43
N VAL A 17 -2.00 14.91 -5.76
CA VAL A 17 -2.36 16.32 -5.98
C VAL A 17 -1.09 17.05 -6.39
N SER A 18 -1.03 17.45 -7.66
CA SER A 18 0.11 18.22 -8.17
C SER A 18 0.05 19.67 -7.71
N GLY A 19 1.22 20.29 -7.58
CA GLY A 19 1.35 21.73 -7.32
C GLY A 19 0.82 22.58 -8.49
N ALA A 20 0.60 23.88 -8.23
CA ALA A 20 0.27 24.83 -9.29
C ALA A 20 1.52 25.30 -10.06
N GLU A 21 2.67 25.29 -9.38
CA GLU A 21 3.97 25.72 -9.91
C GLU A 21 4.99 24.59 -9.77
N GLN A 22 6.26 24.90 -10.03
CA GLN A 22 7.35 23.94 -9.89
C GLN A 22 7.37 23.35 -8.48
N GLU A 23 7.19 22.03 -8.42
CA GLU A 23 7.11 21.25 -7.18
C GLU A 23 8.52 21.20 -6.55
N ILE A 24 8.71 21.84 -5.39
CA ILE A 24 9.99 21.84 -4.64
C ILE A 24 9.94 20.94 -3.40
N ALA A 25 8.72 20.53 -2.99
CA ALA A 25 8.51 19.69 -1.84
C ALA A 25 7.42 18.66 -2.09
N VAL A 26 7.53 17.51 -1.41
CA VAL A 26 6.56 16.42 -1.49
C VAL A 26 6.08 16.08 -0.09
N VAL A 27 4.77 16.06 0.09
CA VAL A 27 4.12 15.62 1.33
C VAL A 27 3.45 14.28 1.08
N ILE A 28 3.85 13.27 1.84
CA ILE A 28 3.23 11.95 1.82
C ILE A 28 2.30 11.84 3.03
N PHE A 29 0.99 11.78 2.78
CA PHE A 29 -0.02 11.73 3.83
C PHE A 29 -0.61 10.33 3.97
N LEU A 30 -0.44 9.73 5.15
CA LEU A 30 -0.97 8.42 5.47
C LEU A 30 -2.26 8.58 6.28
N HIS A 31 -3.37 8.11 5.72
CA HIS A 31 -4.70 8.20 6.34
C HIS A 31 -4.93 7.08 7.36
N GLY A 32 -5.91 7.31 8.25
CA GLY A 32 -6.30 6.35 9.28
C GLY A 32 -7.09 5.15 8.74
N LEU A 33 -7.35 4.19 9.63
CA LEU A 33 -8.16 3.01 9.30
C LEU A 33 -9.61 3.42 8.97
N GLY A 34 -10.08 3.05 7.78
CA GLY A 34 -11.45 3.34 7.33
C GLY A 34 -11.58 4.55 6.40
N ASP A 35 -10.51 5.32 6.22
CA ASP A 35 -10.45 6.40 5.23
C ASP A 35 -9.88 5.91 3.88
N THR A 36 -9.85 6.81 2.89
CA THR A 36 -9.22 6.55 1.59
C THR A 36 -8.18 7.61 1.27
N GLY A 37 -7.19 7.27 0.42
CA GLY A 37 -6.24 8.27 -0.07
C GLY A 37 -6.92 9.40 -0.85
N HIS A 38 -8.05 9.13 -1.50
CA HIS A 38 -8.80 10.10 -2.29
C HIS A 38 -9.50 11.16 -1.42
N SER A 39 -10.16 10.75 -0.33
CA SER A 39 -10.82 11.72 0.57
C SER A 39 -9.82 12.72 1.16
N TRP A 40 -8.62 12.25 1.51
CA TRP A 40 -7.54 13.11 1.99
C TRP A 40 -6.88 13.93 0.89
N ALA A 41 -6.73 13.40 -0.33
CA ALA A 41 -6.25 14.19 -1.45
C ALA A 41 -7.18 15.37 -1.78
N ASP A 42 -8.50 15.16 -1.75
CA ASP A 42 -9.48 16.22 -1.97
C ASP A 42 -9.41 17.29 -0.88
N ALA A 43 -9.33 16.89 0.40
CA ALA A 43 -9.11 17.80 1.51
C ALA A 43 -7.79 18.60 1.36
N LEU A 44 -6.69 17.94 1.01
CA LEU A 44 -5.38 18.58 0.81
C LEU A 44 -5.36 19.49 -0.44
N SER A 45 -6.23 19.26 -1.42
CA SER A 45 -6.37 20.12 -2.59
C SER A 45 -6.91 21.51 -2.22
N THR A 46 -7.76 21.59 -1.18
CA THR A 46 -8.33 22.87 -0.70
C THR A 46 -7.31 23.75 0.01
N ILE A 47 -6.29 23.14 0.64
CA ILE A 47 -5.21 23.84 1.35
C ILE A 47 -3.88 23.79 0.59
N ARG A 48 -3.95 23.58 -0.73
CA ARG A 48 -2.77 23.32 -1.56
C ARG A 48 -1.80 24.50 -1.54
N LEU A 49 -0.53 24.20 -1.29
CA LEU A 49 0.58 25.14 -1.47
C LEU A 49 1.10 25.03 -2.91
N PRO A 50 1.42 26.15 -3.58
CA PRO A 50 1.71 26.18 -5.02
C PRO A 50 2.90 25.31 -5.43
N HIS A 51 3.89 25.14 -4.56
CA HIS A 51 5.12 24.38 -4.83
C HIS A 51 5.17 23.00 -4.18
N VAL A 52 4.04 22.51 -3.64
CA VAL A 52 4.00 21.24 -2.90
C VAL A 52 3.17 20.22 -3.63
N LYS A 53 3.77 19.05 -3.87
CA LYS A 53 3.07 17.86 -4.34
C LYS A 53 2.57 17.04 -3.17
N TYR A 54 1.30 16.66 -3.16
CA TYR A 54 0.75 15.74 -2.18
C TYR A 54 0.58 14.34 -2.76
N ILE A 55 0.98 13.33 -1.99
CA ILE A 55 0.82 11.91 -2.31
C ILE A 55 0.07 11.25 -1.17
N CYS A 56 -1.11 10.71 -1.45
CA CYS A 56 -1.96 10.02 -0.49
C CYS A 56 -2.08 8.54 -0.91
N PRO A 57 -1.15 7.66 -0.50
CA PRO A 57 -1.27 6.24 -0.80
C PRO A 57 -2.54 5.67 -0.16
N HIS A 58 -3.28 4.84 -0.90
CA HIS A 58 -4.34 4.05 -0.29
C HIS A 58 -3.73 2.92 0.55
N ALA A 59 -4.25 2.70 1.77
CA ALA A 59 -3.75 1.66 2.63
C ALA A 59 -3.95 0.32 1.92
N LEU A 60 -2.89 -0.50 1.90
CA LEU A 60 -3.07 -1.87 1.42
C LEU A 60 -4.11 -2.53 2.33
N PRO A 61 -5.10 -3.24 1.76
CA PRO A 61 -6.11 -3.91 2.55
C PRO A 61 -5.38 -4.73 3.60
N CYS A 62 -5.72 -4.52 4.88
CA CYS A 62 -5.07 -5.17 6.01
C CYS A 62 -5.10 -6.66 5.74
N GLN A 63 -3.99 -7.18 5.21
CA GLN A 63 -3.88 -8.56 4.82
C GLN A 63 -3.65 -9.26 6.13
N ARG A 64 -4.77 -9.54 6.80
CA ARG A 64 -4.89 -10.14 8.14
C ARG A 64 -3.68 -11.02 8.35
N MET A 65 -2.74 -10.60 9.23
CA MET A 65 -1.52 -11.33 9.48
C MET A 65 -1.89 -12.81 9.66
N ARG A 66 -1.57 -13.62 8.65
CA ARG A 66 -2.17 -14.94 8.47
C ARG A 66 -1.63 -15.90 9.53
N LEU A 67 -2.28 -15.94 10.69
CA LEU A 67 -2.35 -17.15 11.52
C LEU A 67 -2.94 -18.35 10.74
N ALA A 68 -3.54 -18.11 9.56
CA ALA A 68 -4.02 -19.13 8.64
C ALA A 68 -2.93 -19.97 7.94
N SER A 69 -1.65 -19.56 7.95
CA SER A 69 -0.59 -20.33 7.27
C SER A 69 -0.31 -21.71 7.90
N ARG A 70 -0.55 -21.86 9.22
CA ARG A 70 -0.23 -23.11 9.94
C ARG A 70 -1.17 -24.28 9.60
N LYS A 71 -2.44 -24.03 9.25
CA LYS A 71 -3.39 -25.13 8.92
C LYS A 71 -3.12 -25.71 7.53
N GLN A 72 -2.82 -24.87 6.53
CA GLN A 72 -2.49 -25.35 5.18
C GLN A 72 -1.14 -26.08 5.13
N GLN A 73 -0.12 -25.63 5.86
CA GLN A 73 1.14 -26.38 5.97
C GLN A 73 0.97 -27.75 6.63
N ARG A 74 0.07 -27.89 7.62
CA ARG A 74 -0.23 -29.19 8.25
C ARG A 74 -0.97 -30.14 7.31
N ALA A 75 -1.86 -29.64 6.46
CA ALA A 75 -2.56 -30.46 5.45
C ALA A 75 -1.58 -30.99 4.39
N SER A 76 -0.71 -30.13 3.84
CA SER A 76 0.29 -30.53 2.85
C SER A 76 1.35 -31.48 3.43
N LYS A 77 1.78 -31.28 4.69
CA LYS A 77 2.71 -32.20 5.36
C LYS A 77 2.09 -33.57 5.68
N LYS A 78 0.76 -33.64 5.85
CA LYS A 78 0.05 -34.91 6.05
C LYS A 78 -0.06 -35.72 4.76
N GLN A 79 -0.33 -35.07 3.62
CA GLN A 79 -0.34 -35.73 2.30
C GLN A 79 1.05 -36.25 1.88
N GLN A 80 2.12 -35.52 2.20
CA GLN A 80 3.48 -35.94 1.86
C GLN A 80 4.03 -37.07 2.74
N ARG A 81 3.40 -37.31 3.90
CA ARG A 81 3.70 -38.45 4.79
C ARG A 81 2.95 -39.73 4.41
N THR A 82 1.85 -39.62 3.66
CA THR A 82 1.03 -40.76 3.22
C THR A 82 1.38 -41.26 1.83
N SER A 83 2.34 -40.63 1.13
CA SER A 83 2.75 -40.97 -0.24
C SER A 83 4.21 -41.41 -0.36
N ARG A 84 4.91 -41.68 0.75
CA ARG A 84 6.20 -42.37 0.74
C ARG A 84 5.95 -43.85 1.04
N PRO A 85 6.41 -44.79 0.19
CA PRO A 85 6.39 -46.22 0.50
C PRO A 85 7.32 -46.54 1.69
#